data_AF-A0A4Y2FBN5-F1
#
_entry.id   AF-A0A4Y2FBN5-F1
#
_cell.length_a   1.000
_cell.length_b   1.000
_cell.length_c   1.000
_cell.angle_alpha   90.00
_cell.angle_beta   90.00
_cell.angle_gamma   90.00
#
_symmetry.space_group_name_H-M   'P 1'
#
loop_
_entity.id
_entity.type
_entity.pdbx_description
1 polymer ?
#
loop_
_entity_poly.entity_id
_entity_poly.type
_entity_poly.pdbx_seq_one_letter_code
_entity_poly.pdbx_strand_id
1 'polypeptide(L)'
;MREYTNVKKVLLDRFKMKPETFRVKFTQHQRRPGALRKELVFELRNYFEGWVEGLNIKDFKGLNNLMIVDQLKRRVSSDVKDHFLDEWGELIDPLE
;
A
#
# COMPACT_ATOMS: atom_id res chain seq x y z
N MET A 1 0.50 33.41 7.71
CA MET A 1 1.22 32.23 7.15
C MET A 1 1.09 30.96 8.00
N ARG A 2 1.25 31.00 9.33
CA ARG A 2 1.15 29.79 10.18
C ARG A 2 -0.22 29.08 10.11
N GLU A 3 -1.31 29.84 10.02
CA GLU A 3 -2.66 29.28 9.88
C GLU A 3 -2.86 28.54 8.55
N TYR A 4 -2.35 29.09 7.44
CA TYR A 4 -2.40 28.43 6.14
C TYR A 4 -1.65 27.10 6.14
N THR A 5 -0.44 27.07 6.73
CA THR A 5 0.34 25.82 6.84
C THR A 5 -0.38 24.77 7.69
N ASN A 6 -1.03 25.18 8.77
CA ASN A 6 -1.80 24.29 9.64
C ASN A 6 -3.06 23.76 8.94
N VAL A 7 -3.86 24.62 8.29
CA VAL A 7 -5.05 24.22 7.54
C VAL A 7 -4.67 23.28 6.39
N LYS A 8 -3.59 23.59 5.65
CA LYS A 8 -3.07 22.73 4.59
C LYS A 8 -2.68 21.35 5.12
N LYS A 9 -2.00 21.27 6.26
CA LYS A 9 -1.59 20.00 6.87
C LYS A 9 -2.81 19.16 7.27
N VAL A 10 -3.79 19.75 7.94
CA VAL A 10 -5.02 19.05 8.37
C VAL A 10 -5.81 18.52 7.17
N LEU A 11 -5.94 19.31 6.10
CA LEU A 11 -6.60 18.87 4.87
C LEU A 11 -5.84 17.72 4.20
N LEU A 12 -4.52 17.85 4.09
CA LEU A 12 -3.68 16.79 3.52
C LEU A 12 -3.78 15.49 4.33
N ASP A 13 -3.72 15.57 5.66
CA ASP A 13 -3.86 14.40 6.53
C ASP A 13 -5.24 13.75 6.41
N ARG A 14 -6.31 14.56 6.29
CA ARG A 14 -7.69 14.07 6.14
C ARG A 14 -7.93 13.37 4.79
N PHE A 15 -7.31 13.87 3.72
CA PHE A 15 -7.46 13.33 2.37
C PHE A 15 -6.32 12.40 1.95
N LYS A 16 -5.34 12.16 2.83
CA LYS A 16 -4.25 11.23 2.55
C LYS A 16 -4.85 9.85 2.37
N MET A 17 -4.57 9.25 1.21
CA MET A 17 -4.98 7.87 0.96
C MET A 17 -4.30 6.94 1.97
N LYS A 18 -5.06 5.96 2.47
CA LYS A 18 -4.51 4.92 3.34
C LYS A 18 -3.51 4.08 2.54
N PRO A 19 -2.46 3.52 3.16
CA PRO A 19 -1.49 2.66 2.47
C PRO A 19 -2.16 1.48 1.74
N GLU A 20 -3.22 0.93 2.33
CA GLU A 20 -4.00 -0.16 1.72
C GLU A 20 -4.70 0.27 0.42
N THR A 21 -5.13 1.53 0.30
CA THR A 21 -5.69 2.06 -0.95
C THR A 21 -4.65 2.10 -2.06
N PHE A 22 -3.41 2.51 -1.72
CA PHE A 22 -2.29 2.48 -2.66
C PHE A 22 -1.94 1.06 -3.10
N ARG A 23 -1.92 0.10 -2.15
CA ARG A 23 -1.75 -1.32 -2.46
C ARG A 23 -2.77 -1.79 -3.48
N VAL A 24 -4.07 -1.64 -3.20
CA VAL A 24 -5.15 -2.07 -4.09
C VAL A 24 -4.96 -1.48 -5.49
N LYS A 25 -4.70 -0.16 -5.59
CA LYS A 25 -4.41 0.49 -6.87
C LYS A 25 -3.18 -0.12 -7.55
N PHE A 26 -2.05 -0.27 -6.88
CA PHE A 26 -0.86 -0.90 -7.46
C PHE A 26 -1.14 -2.32 -7.99
N THR A 27 -1.94 -3.11 -7.27
CA THR A 27 -2.21 -4.51 -7.61
C THR A 27 -3.24 -4.71 -8.73
N GLN A 28 -4.25 -3.86 -8.80
CA GLN A 28 -5.42 -4.03 -9.67
C GLN A 28 -5.45 -3.04 -10.83
N HIS A 29 -4.59 -2.01 -10.82
CA HIS A 29 -4.60 -0.97 -11.85
C HIS A 29 -4.25 -1.56 -13.22
N GLN A 30 -5.19 -1.37 -14.15
CA GLN A 30 -5.05 -1.77 -15.54
C GLN A 30 -4.78 -0.54 -16.40
N ARG A 31 -4.08 -0.75 -17.51
CA ARG A 31 -3.86 0.30 -18.50
C ARG A 31 -5.21 0.76 -19.05
N ARG A 32 -5.47 2.07 -19.01
CA ARG A 32 -6.67 2.66 -19.61
C ARG A 32 -6.62 2.55 -21.14
N PRO A 33 -7.76 2.37 -21.82
CA PRO A 33 -7.84 2.50 -23.27
C PRO A 33 -7.27 3.84 -23.72
N GLY A 34 -6.36 3.84 -24.69
CA GLY A 34 -5.72 5.07 -25.21
C GLY A 34 -4.57 5.65 -24.39
N ALA A 35 -4.35 5.21 -23.14
CA ALA A 35 -3.20 5.68 -22.34
C ALA A 35 -1.88 5.13 -22.90
N LEU A 36 -0.79 5.89 -22.81
CA LEU A 36 0.56 5.48 -23.18
C LEU A 36 1.15 4.51 -22.13
N ARG A 37 2.07 3.64 -22.56
CA ARG A 37 2.79 2.74 -21.64
C ARG A 37 3.53 3.50 -20.53
N LYS A 38 4.10 4.66 -20.86
CA LYS A 38 4.82 5.52 -19.90
C LYS A 38 3.92 6.05 -18.79
N GLU A 39 2.64 6.29 -19.09
CA GLU A 39 1.66 6.75 -18.10
C GLU A 39 1.33 5.64 -17.12
N LEU A 40 1.16 4.40 -17.61
CA LEU A 40 0.96 3.24 -16.73
C LEU A 40 2.14 3.05 -15.78
N VAL A 41 3.38 3.11 -16.28
CA VAL A 41 4.58 2.96 -15.45
C VAL A 41 4.66 4.07 -14.40
N PHE A 42 4.33 5.31 -14.78
CA PHE A 42 4.28 6.45 -13.86
C PHE A 42 3.23 6.25 -12.76
N GLU A 43 2.01 5.85 -13.12
CA GLU A 43 0.94 5.58 -12.16
C GLU A 43 1.31 4.45 -11.20
N LEU A 44 1.84 3.32 -11.71
CA LEU A 44 2.27 2.20 -10.89
C LEU A 44 3.39 2.59 -9.92
N ARG A 45 4.36 3.39 -10.36
CA ARG A 45 5.43 3.93 -9.50
C ARG A 45 4.85 4.76 -8.37
N ASN A 46 3.96 5.71 -8.67
CA ASN A 46 3.34 6.56 -7.67
C ASN A 46 2.54 5.76 -6.64
N TYR A 47 1.81 4.73 -7.08
CA TYR A 47 1.07 3.88 -6.15
C TYR A 47 2.01 3.07 -5.25
N PHE A 48 3.08 2.52 -5.79
CA PHE A 48 4.07 1.78 -5.02
C PHE A 48 4.79 2.67 -4.00
N GLU A 49 5.27 3.84 -4.43
CA GLU A 49 5.94 4.82 -3.54
C GLU A 49 4.99 5.28 -2.43
N GLY A 50 3.74 5.64 -2.76
CA GLY A 50 2.74 6.01 -1.76
C GLY A 50 2.40 4.89 -0.77
N TRP A 51 2.46 3.63 -1.21
CA TRP A 51 2.26 2.48 -0.33
C TRP A 51 3.43 2.27 0.65
N VAL A 52 4.67 2.30 0.13
CA VAL A 52 5.91 2.16 0.91
C VAL A 52 6.07 3.31 1.92
N GLU A 53 5.88 4.55 1.47
CA GLU A 53 5.91 5.73 2.35
C GLU A 53 4.79 5.69 3.39
N GLY A 54 3.60 5.25 2.99
CA GLY A 54 2.44 5.12 3.87
C GLY A 54 2.66 4.14 5.01
N LEU A 55 3.47 3.09 4.80
CA LEU A 55 3.88 2.12 5.81
C LEU A 55 5.21 2.48 6.50
N ASN A 56 5.82 3.63 6.15
CA ASN A 56 7.10 4.09 6.68
C ASN A 56 8.22 3.05 6.56
N ILE A 57 8.25 2.32 5.43
CA ILE A 57 9.31 1.35 5.13
C ILE A 57 10.55 2.11 4.66
N LYS A 58 11.67 1.91 5.34
CA LYS A 58 12.90 2.69 5.13
C LYS A 58 14.06 1.89 4.56
N ASP A 59 13.99 0.56 4.61
CA ASP A 59 15.08 -0.33 4.25
C ASP A 59 14.61 -1.46 3.33
N PHE A 60 15.58 -2.11 2.70
CA PHE A 60 15.33 -3.22 1.81
C PHE A 60 14.69 -4.42 2.54
N LYS A 61 15.04 -4.64 3.81
CA LYS A 61 14.47 -5.71 4.64
C LYS A 61 12.96 -5.51 4.83
N GLY A 62 12.54 -4.31 5.22
CA GLY A 62 11.13 -3.95 5.37
C GLY A 62 10.37 -4.05 4.05
N LEU A 63 11.01 -3.68 2.93
CA LEU A 63 10.40 -3.86 1.62
C LEU A 63 10.22 -5.34 1.26
N ASN A 64 11.23 -6.18 1.52
CA ASN A 64 11.12 -7.62 1.27
C ASN A 64 9.98 -8.25 2.07
N ASN A 65 9.90 -7.93 3.37
CA ASN A 65 8.81 -8.40 4.23
C ASN A 65 7.44 -7.94 3.72
N LEU A 66 7.32 -6.68 3.27
CA LEU A 66 6.09 -6.18 2.66
C LEU A 66 5.68 -7.01 1.44
N MET A 67 6.62 -7.29 0.54
CA MET A 67 6.34 -8.03 -0.69
C MET A 67 5.91 -9.47 -0.38
N ILE A 68 6.54 -10.14 0.59
CA ILE A 68 6.16 -11.48 1.03
C ILE A 68 4.74 -11.47 1.61
N VAL A 69 4.44 -10.54 2.51
CA VAL A 69 3.11 -10.41 3.12
C VAL A 69 2.04 -10.13 2.08
N ASP A 70 2.28 -9.24 1.11
CA ASP A 70 1.30 -8.98 0.04
C ASP A 70 1.07 -10.21 -0.84
N GLN A 71 2.12 -10.96 -1.18
CA GLN A 71 1.97 -12.20 -1.95
C GLN A 71 1.18 -13.25 -1.17
N LEU A 72 1.43 -13.41 0.13
CA LEU A 72 0.67 -14.31 0.99
C LEU A 72 -0.81 -13.91 1.00
N LYS A 73 -1.12 -12.63 1.24
CA LYS A 73 -2.49 -12.09 1.25
C LYS A 73 -3.27 -12.31 -0.05
N ARG A 74 -2.58 -12.40 -1.20
CA ARG A 74 -3.19 -12.70 -2.50
C ARG A 74 -3.47 -14.19 -2.72
N ARG A 75 -2.68 -15.07 -2.11
CA ARG A 75 -2.80 -16.53 -2.26
C ARG A 75 -3.79 -17.15 -1.27
N VAL A 76 -4.02 -16.50 -0.13
CA VAL A 76 -5.02 -16.93 0.85
C VAL A 76 -6.44 -16.74 0.28
N SER A 77 -7.21 -17.84 0.20
CA SER A 77 -8.63 -17.86 -0.22
C SER A 77 -9.48 -16.91 0.63
N SER A 78 -10.58 -16.39 0.09
CA SER A 78 -11.53 -15.54 0.83
C SER A 78 -12.01 -16.19 2.11
N ASP A 79 -12.27 -17.50 2.07
CA ASP A 79 -12.84 -18.25 3.20
C ASP A 79 -11.85 -18.41 4.36
N VAL A 80 -10.55 -18.35 4.02
CA VAL A 80 -9.46 -18.42 5.00
C VAL A 80 -9.23 -17.04 5.62
N LYS A 81 -9.52 -15.94 4.92
CA LYS A 81 -9.34 -14.58 5.45
C LYS A 81 -10.24 -14.27 6.64
N ASP A 82 -11.48 -14.75 6.64
CA ASP A 82 -12.41 -14.49 7.74
C ASP A 82 -12.05 -15.27 9.02
N HIS A 83 -11.39 -16.43 8.89
CA HIS A 83 -10.89 -17.20 10.03
C HIS A 83 -9.47 -16.79 10.48
N PHE A 84 -8.61 -16.34 9.56
CA PHE A 84 -7.21 -15.98 9.86
C PHE A 84 -7.01 -14.56 10.38
N LEU A 85 -8.01 -13.67 10.31
CA LEU A 85 -7.86 -12.29 10.81
C LEU A 85 -7.58 -12.24 12.32
N ASP A 86 -8.12 -13.19 13.09
CA ASP A 86 -7.89 -13.30 14.54
C ASP A 86 -6.48 -13.81 14.88
N GLU A 87 -5.90 -14.65 14.03
CA GLU A 87 -4.55 -15.24 14.20
C GLU A 87 -3.45 -14.41 13.50
N TRP A 88 -3.82 -13.44 12.66
CA TRP A 88 -2.86 -12.67 11.86
C TRP A 88 -1.93 -11.79 12.70
N GLY A 89 -2.36 -11.37 13.89
CA GLY A 89 -1.52 -10.62 14.84
C GLY A 89 -0.31 -11.42 15.33
N GLU A 90 -0.46 -12.75 15.42
CA GLU A 90 0.57 -13.69 15.89
C GLU A 90 1.53 -14.12 14.76
N LEU A 91 1.09 -14.01 13.49
CA LEU A 91 1.85 -14.40 12.30
C LEU A 91 2.89 -13.36 11.84
N ILE A 92 2.93 -12.16 12.45
CA ILE A 92 3.97 -11.16 12.18
C ILE A 92 5.22 -11.43 13.05
N ASP A 93 5.65 -12.69 13.08
CA ASP A 93 7.08 -13.00 13.17
C ASP A 93 7.47 -13.90 11.99
N PRO A 94 7.97 -13.32 10.88
CA PRO A 94 8.40 -14.11 9.74
C PRO A 94 9.74 -14.85 9.94
N LEU A 95 10.34 -14.78 11.14
CA LEU A 95 11.65 -15.34 11.47
C LEU A 95 11.68 -15.86 12.93
N GLU A 96 11.13 -17.05 13.15
CA GLU A 96 11.97 -18.05 13.84
C GLU A 96 13.01 -18.60 12.85
#